data_AF-A0A368D543-F1
#
_entry.id   AF-A0A368D543-F1
#
_cell.length_a   1.000
_cell.length_b   1.000
_cell.length_c   1.000
_cell.angle_alpha   90.00
_cell.angle_beta   90.00
_cell.angle_gamma   90.00
#
_symmetry.space_group_name_H-M   'P 1'
#
loop_
_entity.id
_entity.type
_entity.pdbx_description
1 polymer ?
#
loop_
_entity_poly.entity_id
_entity_poly.type
_entity_poly.pdbx_seq_one_letter_code
_entity_poly.pdbx_strand_id
1 'polypeptide(L)'
;MLSTKIVFLFILSFFSIVFIQSGLDKVLDKQGNLSFLMDLLKETFSEGLIKLAFYSVTLLELFSGFLCLAGIAQGLLSESSKIGQAGLIIGSVALLVLLFGQRLSKNYDGAKTITIYFILSMIGLALV
;
A
#
# COMPACT_ATOMS: atom_id res chain seq x y z
N MET A 1 21.06 15.26 -0.80
CA MET A 1 22.12 15.03 -1.83
C MET A 1 21.45 14.45 -3.06
N LEU A 2 22.00 14.58 -4.27
CA LEU A 2 21.37 14.04 -5.49
C LEU A 2 21.06 12.53 -5.36
N SER A 3 21.94 11.78 -4.68
CA SER A 3 21.74 10.35 -4.38
C SER A 3 20.47 10.07 -3.58
N THR A 4 20.22 10.79 -2.49
CA THR A 4 19.03 10.57 -1.63
C THR A 4 17.73 10.84 -2.37
N LYS A 5 17.72 11.87 -3.24
CA LYS A 5 16.58 12.19 -4.11
C LYS A 5 16.27 11.05 -5.08
N ILE A 6 17.29 10.49 -5.73
CA ILE A 6 17.14 9.36 -6.66
C ILE A 6 16.59 8.13 -5.93
N VAL A 7 17.13 7.79 -4.75
CA VAL A 7 16.61 6.67 -3.95
C VAL A 7 15.14 6.87 -3.59
N PHE A 8 14.76 8.07 -3.15
CA PHE A 8 13.38 8.38 -2.82
C PHE A 8 12.45 8.21 -4.03
N LEU A 9 12.83 8.68 -5.21
CA LEU A 9 12.05 8.54 -6.45
C LEU A 9 11.85 7.07 -6.85
N PHE A 10 12.86 6.22 -6.68
CA PHE A 10 12.70 4.78 -6.92
C PHE A 10 11.75 4.12 -5.92
N ILE A 11 11.80 4.53 -4.64
CA ILE A 11 10.86 4.04 -3.63
C ILE A 11 9.42 4.46 -3.99
N LEU A 12 9.21 5.73 -4.37
CA LEU A 12 7.89 6.17 -4.85
C LEU A 12 7.42 5.37 -6.07
N SER A 13 8.33 5.08 -7.01
CA SER A 13 8.01 4.28 -8.20
C SER A 13 7.57 2.86 -7.82
N PHE A 14 8.28 2.22 -6.89
CA PHE A 14 7.91 0.91 -6.36
C PHE A 14 6.48 0.92 -5.80
N PHE A 15 6.18 1.87 -4.92
CA PHE A 15 4.86 1.95 -4.29
C PHE A 15 3.75 2.35 -5.25
N SER A 16 4.05 3.20 -6.22
CA SER A 16 3.12 3.56 -7.29
C SER A 16 2.70 2.32 -8.08
N ILE A 17 3.66 1.50 -8.51
CA ILE A 17 3.38 0.28 -9.28
C ILE A 17 2.57 -0.70 -8.43
N VAL A 18 3.06 -1.08 -7.25
CA VAL A 18 2.45 -2.14 -6.44
C VAL A 18 1.04 -1.76 -6.01
N PHE A 19 0.82 -0.54 -5.52
CA PHE A 19 -0.50 -0.16 -5.02
C PHE A 19 -1.51 0.18 -6.11
N ILE A 20 -1.09 0.79 -7.23
CA ILE A 20 -2.03 1.00 -8.35
C ILE A 20 -2.45 -0.35 -8.91
N GLN A 21 -1.51 -1.28 -9.15
CA GLN A 21 -1.84 -2.61 -9.65
C GLN A 21 -2.75 -3.36 -8.67
N SER A 22 -2.40 -3.40 -7.38
CA SER A 22 -3.20 -4.10 -6.38
C SER A 22 -4.59 -3.48 -6.15
N GLY A 23 -4.68 -2.15 -6.20
CA GLY A 23 -5.95 -1.45 -6.06
C GLY A 23 -6.84 -1.60 -7.28
N LEU A 24 -6.28 -1.52 -8.49
CA LEU A 24 -7.03 -1.74 -9.73
C LEU A 24 -7.53 -3.18 -9.85
N ASP A 25 -6.72 -4.17 -9.47
CA ASP A 25 -7.14 -5.57 -9.43
C ASP A 25 -8.40 -5.76 -8.56
N LYS A 26 -8.43 -5.16 -7.36
CA LYS A 26 -9.59 -5.19 -6.47
C LYS A 26 -10.83 -4.49 -7.03
N VAL A 27 -10.65 -3.48 -7.87
CA VAL A 27 -11.76 -2.77 -8.52
C VAL A 27 -12.30 -3.56 -9.72
N LEU A 28 -11.40 -4.13 -10.54
CA LEU A 28 -11.75 -4.84 -11.76
C LEU A 28 -12.25 -6.27 -11.48
N ASP A 29 -11.58 -7.01 -10.60
CA ASP A 29 -12.00 -8.32 -10.09
C ASP A 29 -12.41 -8.26 -8.62
N LYS A 30 -13.46 -7.48 -8.37
CA LYS A 30 -14.03 -7.33 -7.04
C LYS A 30 -14.64 -8.62 -6.48
N GLN A 31 -15.30 -9.41 -7.34
CA GLN A 31 -15.98 -10.64 -6.88
C GLN A 31 -14.97 -11.72 -6.50
N GLY A 32 -13.92 -11.94 -7.31
CA GLY A 32 -12.86 -12.90 -6.99
C GLY A 32 -12.13 -12.53 -5.70
N ASN A 33 -11.69 -11.27 -5.58
CA ASN A 33 -10.99 -10.83 -4.38
C ASN A 33 -11.85 -10.89 -3.10
N LEU A 34 -13.12 -10.46 -3.17
CA LEU A 34 -13.99 -10.45 -1.99
C LEU A 34 -14.40 -11.86 -1.58
N SER A 35 -14.67 -12.77 -2.53
CA SER A 35 -14.99 -14.17 -2.23
C SER A 35 -13.81 -14.88 -1.57
N PHE A 36 -12.59 -14.68 -2.07
CA PHE A 36 -11.36 -15.18 -1.45
C PHE A 36 -11.21 -14.72 0.01
N LEU A 37 -11.45 -13.43 0.29
CA LEU A 37 -11.40 -12.91 1.65
C LEU A 37 -12.51 -13.46 2.56
N MET A 38 -13.70 -13.66 2.02
CA MET A 38 -14.81 -14.25 2.79
C MET A 38 -14.49 -15.68 3.19
N ASP A 39 -13.99 -16.50 2.28
CA ASP A 39 -13.65 -17.88 2.59
C ASP A 39 -12.52 -17.99 3.63
N LEU A 40 -11.60 -17.02 3.63
CA LEU A 40 -10.50 -16.99 4.58
C LEU A 40 -10.90 -16.49 5.98
N LEU A 41 -11.86 -15.56 6.09
CA LEU A 41 -12.08 -14.78 7.31
C LEU A 41 -13.47 -14.91 7.93
N LYS A 42 -14.46 -15.51 7.24
CA LYS A 42 -15.86 -15.58 7.72
C LYS A 42 -16.05 -16.30 9.05
N GLU A 43 -15.16 -17.23 9.39
CA GLU A 43 -15.20 -17.95 10.68
C GLU A 43 -14.77 -17.06 11.86
N THR A 44 -14.07 -15.95 11.60
CA THR A 44 -13.51 -15.06 12.64
C THR A 44 -14.16 -13.67 12.64
N PHE A 45 -14.60 -13.17 11.48
CA PHE A 45 -15.13 -11.82 11.33
C PHE A 45 -16.47 -11.81 10.58
N SER A 46 -17.30 -10.82 10.91
CA SER A 46 -18.55 -10.60 10.17
C SER A 46 -18.26 -10.12 8.75
N GLU A 47 -19.15 -10.48 7.81
CA GLU A 47 -19.03 -10.04 6.41
C GLU A 47 -18.92 -8.52 6.27
N GLY A 48 -19.62 -7.77 7.14
CA GLY A 48 -19.58 -6.30 7.14
C GLY A 48 -18.18 -5.77 7.41
N LEU A 49 -17.47 -6.37 8.36
CA LEU A 49 -16.11 -5.96 8.69
C LEU A 49 -15.10 -6.37 7.61
N ILE A 50 -15.27 -7.54 7.00
CA ILE A 50 -14.44 -7.99 5.88
C ILE A 50 -14.63 -7.05 4.67
N LYS A 51 -15.88 -6.71 4.33
CA LYS A 51 -16.20 -5.73 3.26
C LYS A 51 -15.59 -4.37 3.57
N LEU A 52 -15.72 -3.88 4.81
CA LEU A 52 -15.14 -2.60 5.23
C LEU A 52 -13.61 -2.60 5.09
N ALA A 53 -12.93 -3.65 5.52
CA ALA A 53 -11.49 -3.80 5.38
C ALA A 53 -11.08 -3.83 3.90
N PHE A 54 -11.80 -4.57 3.06
CA PHE A 54 -11.54 -4.65 1.62
C PHE A 54 -11.61 -3.27 0.94
N TYR A 55 -12.72 -2.54 1.11
CA TYR A 55 -12.88 -1.23 0.47
C TYR A 55 -11.93 -0.18 1.04
N SER A 56 -11.71 -0.18 2.36
CA SER A 56 -10.79 0.78 2.98
C SER A 56 -9.36 0.58 2.49
N VAL A 57 -8.86 -0.66 2.44
CA VAL A 57 -7.53 -0.96 1.88
C VAL A 57 -7.45 -0.58 0.41
N THR A 58 -8.45 -0.93 -0.40
CA THR A 58 -8.47 -0.58 -1.84
C THR A 58 -8.35 0.93 -2.05
N LEU A 59 -9.09 1.72 -1.26
CA LEU A 59 -9.01 3.19 -1.32
C LEU A 59 -7.63 3.70 -0.91
N LEU A 60 -7.08 3.19 0.20
CA LEU A 60 -5.77 3.58 0.70
C LEU A 60 -4.66 3.25 -0.30
N GLU A 61 -4.69 2.06 -0.90
CA GLU A 61 -3.72 1.64 -1.92
C GLU A 61 -3.79 2.57 -3.14
N LEU A 62 -4.97 2.79 -3.72
CA LEU A 62 -5.10 3.66 -4.88
C LEU A 62 -4.66 5.09 -4.57
N PHE A 63 -5.10 5.67 -3.44
CA PHE A 63 -4.66 7.01 -3.04
C PHE A 63 -3.14 7.08 -2.84
N SER A 64 -2.56 6.11 -2.13
CA SER A 64 -1.11 6.02 -1.93
C SER A 64 -0.37 5.91 -3.26
N GLY A 65 -0.81 5.02 -4.14
CA GLY A 65 -0.17 4.76 -5.43
C GLY A 65 -0.19 5.98 -6.35
N PHE A 66 -1.33 6.68 -6.42
CA PHE A 66 -1.45 7.92 -7.21
C PHE A 66 -0.69 9.10 -6.58
N LEU A 67 -0.65 9.23 -5.26
CA LEU A 67 0.18 10.24 -4.60
C LEU A 67 1.66 9.96 -4.77
N CYS A 68 2.08 8.70 -4.73
CA CYS A 68 3.46 8.31 -5.06
C CYS A 68 3.79 8.69 -6.52
N LEU A 69 2.88 8.42 -7.46
CA LEU A 69 3.05 8.82 -8.86
C LEU A 69 3.18 10.34 -9.03
N ALA A 70 2.28 11.10 -8.39
CA ALA A 70 2.34 12.57 -8.39
C ALA A 70 3.59 13.09 -7.66
N GLY A 71 4.05 12.39 -6.62
CA GLY A 71 5.28 12.68 -5.89
C GLY A 71 6.53 12.52 -6.75
N ILE A 72 6.55 11.55 -7.68
CA ILE A 72 7.61 11.43 -8.68
C ILE A 72 7.65 12.69 -9.55
N ALA A 73 6.51 13.12 -10.10
CA ALA A 73 6.43 14.34 -10.89
C ALA A 73 6.87 15.59 -10.08
N GLN A 74 6.43 15.71 -8.82
CA GLN A 74 6.84 16.80 -7.93
C GLN A 74 8.36 16.81 -7.69
N GLY A 75 8.95 15.65 -7.42
CA GLY A 75 10.37 15.53 -7.16
C GLY A 75 11.24 15.78 -8.39
N LEU A 76 10.73 15.56 -9.61
CA LEU A 76 11.44 15.91 -10.85
C LEU A 76 11.37 17.41 -11.17
N LEU A 77 10.27 18.07 -10.82
CA LEU A 77 10.01 19.47 -11.16
C LEU A 77 10.39 20.46 -10.04
N SER A 78 10.63 19.97 -8.82
CA SER A 78 10.92 20.79 -7.65
C SER A 78 11.82 20.07 -6.64
N GLU A 79 12.24 20.78 -5.60
CA GLU A 79 12.93 20.20 -4.43
C GLU A 79 11.96 19.74 -3.32
N SER A 80 10.65 19.86 -3.55
CA SER A 80 9.63 19.41 -2.61
C SER A 80 9.35 17.93 -2.78
N SER A 81 9.07 17.26 -1.66
CA SER A 81 8.77 15.83 -1.57
C SER A 81 7.47 15.53 -0.82
N LYS A 82 6.73 16.57 -0.42
CA LYS A 82 5.54 16.48 0.44
C LYS A 82 4.46 15.56 -0.10
N ILE A 83 4.23 15.56 -1.42
CA ILE A 83 3.21 14.71 -2.05
C ILE A 83 3.63 13.23 -1.98
N GLY A 84 4.89 12.94 -2.31
CA GLY A 84 5.45 11.59 -2.18
C GLY A 84 5.45 11.09 -0.74
N GLN A 85 5.81 11.94 0.23
CA GLN A 85 5.73 11.63 1.66
C GLN A 85 4.31 11.24 2.08
N ALA A 86 3.31 12.04 1.68
CA ALA A 86 1.90 11.74 1.97
C ALA A 86 1.49 10.39 1.37
N GLY A 87 1.93 10.09 0.14
CA GLY A 87 1.74 8.80 -0.50
C GLY A 87 2.30 7.63 0.33
N LEU A 88 3.55 7.73 0.80
CA LEU A 88 4.18 6.70 1.64
C LEU A 88 3.51 6.56 3.01
N ILE A 89 3.05 7.65 3.64
CA ILE A 89 2.32 7.59 4.91
C ILE A 89 1.02 6.80 4.73
N ILE A 90 0.21 7.17 3.73
CA ILE A 90 -1.06 6.48 3.43
C ILE A 90 -0.80 5.01 3.08
N GLY A 91 0.25 4.75 2.29
CA GLY A 91 0.69 3.41 1.93
C GLY A 91 1.10 2.57 3.13
N SER A 92 1.78 3.18 4.10
CA SER A 92 2.17 2.53 5.35
C SER A 92 0.94 2.12 6.16
N VAL A 93 -0.09 2.97 6.20
CA VAL A 93 -1.37 2.62 6.83
C VAL A 93 -2.03 1.44 6.10
N ALA A 94 -2.06 1.43 4.76
CA ALA A 94 -2.57 0.31 3.98
C ALA A 94 -1.84 -1.01 4.32
N LEU A 95 -0.50 -0.98 4.37
CA LEU A 95 0.32 -2.13 4.74
C LEU A 95 0.03 -2.64 6.15
N LEU A 96 -0.20 -1.76 7.12
CA LEU A 96 -0.53 -2.19 8.48
C LEU A 96 -1.90 -2.89 8.54
N VAL A 97 -2.89 -2.41 7.79
CA VAL A 97 -4.20 -3.08 7.69
C VAL A 97 -4.05 -4.45 7.01
N LEU A 98 -3.29 -4.53 5.92
CA LEU A 98 -2.99 -5.79 5.26
C LEU A 98 -2.24 -6.76 6.18
N LEU A 99 -1.23 -6.28 6.93
CA LEU A 99 -0.45 -7.09 7.88
C LEU A 99 -1.36 -7.70 8.94
N PHE A 100 -2.28 -6.89 9.48
CA PHE A 100 -3.27 -7.36 10.44
C PHE A 100 -4.10 -8.51 9.86
N GLY A 101 -4.59 -8.37 8.62
CA GLY A 101 -5.31 -9.43 7.92
C GLY A 101 -4.48 -10.72 7.78
N GLN A 102 -3.21 -10.63 7.38
CA GLN A 102 -2.33 -11.81 7.25
C GLN A 102 -2.06 -12.49 8.61
N ARG A 103 -1.96 -11.72 9.70
CA ARG A 103 -1.76 -12.27 11.05
C ARG A 103 -2.99 -13.02 11.54
N LEU A 104 -4.18 -12.52 11.23
CA LEU A 104 -5.44 -13.16 11.60
C LEU A 104 -5.68 -14.46 10.82
N SER A 105 -5.35 -14.48 9.52
CA SER A 105 -5.43 -15.68 8.69
C SER A 105 -4.30 -16.67 8.91
N LYS A 106 -3.37 -16.38 9.85
CA LYS A 106 -2.16 -17.17 10.12
C LYS A 106 -1.27 -17.36 8.88
N ASN A 107 -1.34 -16.45 7.92
CA ASN A 107 -0.47 -16.44 6.74
C ASN A 107 0.84 -15.70 7.06
N TYR A 108 1.79 -16.43 7.66
CA TYR A 108 3.08 -15.88 8.08
C TYR A 108 3.96 -15.43 6.90
N ASP A 109 3.88 -16.12 5.75
CA ASP A 109 4.64 -15.77 4.55
C ASP A 109 4.12 -14.48 3.90
N GLY A 110 2.80 -14.31 3.87
CA GLY A 110 2.16 -13.07 3.46
C GLY A 110 2.55 -11.90 4.38
N ALA A 111 2.53 -12.13 5.70
CA ALA A 111 2.96 -11.12 6.67
C ALA A 111 4.43 -10.69 6.47
N LYS A 112 5.34 -11.65 6.21
CA LYS A 112 6.75 -11.36 5.90
C LYS A 112 6.90 -10.48 4.65
N THR A 113 6.13 -10.76 3.60
CA THR A 113 6.14 -9.97 2.36
C THR A 113 5.72 -8.53 2.62
N ILE A 114 4.66 -8.32 3.41
CA ILE A 114 4.20 -6.98 3.80
C ILE A 114 5.26 -6.26 4.64
N THR A 115 5.93 -6.95 5.56
CA THR A 115 7.00 -6.35 6.36
C THR A 115 8.15 -5.84 5.49
N ILE A 116 8.51 -6.54 4.42
CA ILE A 116 9.55 -6.07 3.47
C ILE A 116 9.13 -4.74 2.83
N TYR A 117 7.88 -4.63 2.37
CA TYR A 117 7.38 -3.40 1.79
C TYR A 117 7.32 -2.29 2.84
N PHE A 118 6.90 -2.61 4.06
CA PHE A 118 6.84 -1.64 5.16
C PHE A 118 8.22 -1.06 5.49
N ILE A 119 9.27 -1.90 5.54
CA ILE A 119 10.65 -1.44 5.73
C ILE A 119 11.05 -0.47 4.62
N LEU A 120 10.75 -0.79 3.36
CA LEU A 120 11.05 0.09 2.23
C LEU A 120 10.32 1.44 2.35
N SER A 121 9.07 1.44 2.81
CA SER A 121 8.33 2.68 3.11
C SER A 121 9.02 3.51 4.19
N MET A 122 9.46 2.87 5.29
CA MET A 122 10.14 3.56 6.39
C MET A 122 11.47 4.17 5.95
N ILE A 123 12.23 3.47 5.10
CA ILE A 123 13.44 4.02 4.47
C ILE A 123 13.06 5.25 3.65
N GLY A 124 12.01 5.16 2.83
CA GLY A 124 11.52 6.29 2.03
C GLY A 124 11.19 7.51 2.89
N LEU A 125 10.46 7.33 4.00
CA LEU A 125 10.10 8.40 4.93
C LEU A 125 11.29 8.98 5.70
N ALA A 126 12.34 8.19 5.94
CA ALA A 126 13.55 8.66 6.62
C ALA A 126 14.49 9.48 5.71
N LEU A 127 14.31 9.43 4.38
CA LEU A 127 15.14 10.16 3.40
C LEU A 127 14.71 11.62 3.19
N VAL A 128 13.61 12.03 3.81
CA VAL A 128 12.87 13.25 3.44
C VAL A 128 12.96 14.36 4.46
#